data_AF-A0A7C1QU44-F1
#
_entry.id   AF-A0A7C1QU44-F1
#
_cell.length_a   1.000
_cell.length_b   1.000
_cell.length_c   1.000
_cell.angle_alpha   90.00
_cell.angle_beta   90.00
_cell.angle_gamma   90.00
#
_symmetry.space_group_name_H-M   'P 1'
#
loop_
_entity.id
_entity.type
_entity.pdbx_description
1 polymer ?
#
loop_
_entity_poly.entity_id
_entity_poly.type
_entity_poly.pdbx_seq_one_letter_code
_entity_poly.pdbx_strand_id
1 'polypeptide(L)'
;NFLLSLIPPWLKGLKILSEDHYEAIASSDLVLSACGTANLEAALLETPLVSFYRISPLTYFFGHRLATIKNFSIVNILAGERIIPELIQRDFTPQNIFEEIKKIFDSEEQRSGMITQFRRIKKLLGDKTAPQNAAQELGKLIKQKQDTAKRQLESK
;
A
#
# COMPACT_ATOMS: atom_id res chain seq x y z
N ASN A 1 14.81 23.80 -5.57
CA ASN A 1 14.00 22.68 -5.08
C ASN A 1 12.79 22.52 -6.00
N PHE A 2 12.83 21.60 -6.98
CA PHE A 2 11.80 21.44 -8.03
C PHE A 2 10.37 21.28 -7.45
N LEU A 3 10.24 20.64 -6.29
CA LEU A 3 8.96 20.48 -5.60
C LEU A 3 8.38 21.81 -5.11
N LEU A 4 9.23 22.73 -4.63
CA LEU A 4 8.79 24.04 -4.18
C LEU A 4 8.26 24.91 -5.33
N SER A 5 8.77 24.73 -6.55
CA SER A 5 8.24 25.45 -7.72
C SER A 5 6.87 24.97 -8.18
N LEU A 6 6.40 23.80 -7.73
CA LEU A 6 5.07 23.30 -8.04
C LEU A 6 4.00 23.80 -7.05
N ILE A 7 4.41 24.40 -5.93
CA ILE A 7 3.50 24.84 -4.88
C ILE A 7 3.00 26.24 -5.23
N PRO A 8 1.68 26.45 -5.38
CA PRO A 8 1.15 27.76 -5.71
C PRO A 8 1.41 28.76 -4.57
N PRO A 9 1.76 30.03 -4.88
CA PRO A 9 2.10 31.03 -3.85
C PRO A 9 0.96 31.33 -2.86
N TRP A 10 -0.28 31.03 -3.23
CA TRP A 10 -1.46 31.25 -2.41
C TRP A 10 -1.72 30.15 -1.37
N LEU A 11 -1.05 29.00 -1.47
CA LEU A 11 -1.24 27.88 -0.55
C LEU A 11 -0.45 28.12 0.74
N LYS A 12 -1.16 28.55 1.80
CA LYS A 12 -0.59 28.75 3.14
C LYS A 12 -0.71 27.48 3.98
N GLY A 13 0.18 27.30 4.95
CA GLY A 13 0.11 26.19 5.91
C GLY A 13 0.63 24.85 5.39
N LEU A 14 1.27 24.82 4.21
CA LEU A 14 1.92 23.62 3.71
C LEU A 14 3.25 23.38 4.45
N LYS A 15 3.36 22.21 5.08
CA LYS A 15 4.60 21.75 5.72
C LYS A 15 5.16 20.59 4.88
N ILE A 16 6.40 20.72 4.41
CA ILE A 16 7.11 19.63 3.76
C ILE A 16 7.95 18.93 4.82
N LEU A 17 7.73 17.62 4.95
CA LEU A 17 8.47 16.77 5.87
C LEU A 17 9.38 15.86 5.05
N SER A 18 10.65 15.80 5.41
CA SER A 18 11.64 14.89 4.82
C SER A 18 11.95 13.68 5.70
N GLU A 19 11.54 13.72 6.96
CA GLU A 19 11.77 12.70 7.98
C GLU A 19 10.43 12.33 8.66
N ASP A 20 10.40 11.19 9.33
CA ASP A 20 9.28 10.74 10.19
C ASP A 20 7.90 10.64 9.51
N HIS A 21 7.86 10.13 8.29
CA HIS A 21 6.61 9.92 7.54
C HIS A 21 5.58 9.05 8.30
N TYR A 22 6.02 8.09 9.12
CA TYR A 22 5.11 7.28 9.93
C TYR A 22 4.32 8.12 10.95
N GLU A 23 4.98 9.07 11.62
CA GLU A 23 4.31 9.94 12.59
C GLU A 23 3.36 10.91 11.88
N ALA A 24 3.77 11.42 10.72
CA ALA A 24 2.92 12.25 9.88
C ALA A 24 1.65 11.51 9.43
N ILE A 25 1.79 10.26 8.97
CA ILE A 25 0.66 9.41 8.58
C ILE A 25 -0.24 9.13 9.78
N ALA A 26 0.32 8.70 10.92
CA ALA A 26 -0.45 8.33 12.10
C ALA A 26 -1.22 9.52 12.72
N SER A 27 -0.71 10.74 12.54
CA SER A 27 -1.33 11.97 13.03
C SER A 27 -2.26 12.65 12.04
N SER A 28 -2.39 12.11 10.82
CA SER A 28 -3.25 12.67 9.77
C SER A 28 -4.68 12.17 9.90
N ASP A 29 -5.66 13.02 9.60
CA ASP A 29 -7.07 12.60 9.51
C ASP A 29 -7.34 11.73 8.27
N LEU A 30 -6.58 11.95 7.19
CA LEU A 30 -6.67 11.21 5.94
C LEU A 30 -5.35 11.30 5.17
N VAL A 31 -4.98 10.21 4.49
CA VAL A 31 -3.86 10.14 3.57
C VAL A 31 -4.33 10.06 2.13
N LEU A 32 -3.70 10.88 1.28
CA LEU A 32 -3.75 10.77 -0.17
C LEU A 32 -2.41 10.17 -0.62
N SER A 33 -2.43 8.99 -1.23
CA SER A 33 -1.19 8.31 -1.64
C SER A 33 -1.23 7.81 -3.07
N ALA A 34 -0.12 8.07 -3.78
CA ALA A 34 0.21 7.42 -5.04
C ALA A 34 1.16 6.24 -4.88
N CYS A 35 1.72 5.99 -3.70
CA CYS A 35 2.70 4.93 -3.51
C CYS A 35 2.05 3.67 -2.95
N GLY A 36 2.30 2.53 -3.59
CA GLY A 36 1.77 1.23 -3.16
C GLY A 36 2.22 0.83 -1.75
N THR A 37 3.47 1.13 -1.35
CA THR A 37 3.94 0.83 0.01
C THR A 37 3.34 1.79 1.02
N ALA A 38 3.24 3.08 0.70
CA ALA A 38 2.62 4.07 1.58
C ALA A 38 1.13 3.78 1.84
N ASN A 39 0.44 3.16 0.88
CA ASN A 39 -0.93 2.67 1.10
C ASN A 39 -1.00 1.64 2.22
N LEU A 40 -0.07 0.68 2.23
CA LEU A 40 -0.01 -0.33 3.28
C LEU A 40 0.40 0.27 4.62
N GLU A 41 1.36 1.20 4.62
CA GLU A 41 1.79 1.90 5.82
C GLU A 41 0.64 2.69 6.47
N ALA A 42 -0.13 3.44 5.68
CA ALA A 42 -1.33 4.14 6.15
C ALA A 42 -2.37 3.16 6.72
N ALA A 43 -2.63 2.03 6.05
CA ALA A 43 -3.53 1.03 6.57
C ALA A 43 -3.02 0.42 7.90
N LEU A 44 -1.72 0.09 8.01
CA LEU A 44 -1.14 -0.48 9.23
C LEU A 44 -1.12 0.48 10.43
N LEU A 45 -1.04 1.78 10.14
CA LEU A 45 -1.18 2.88 11.08
C LEU A 45 -2.64 3.26 11.37
N GLU A 46 -3.60 2.58 10.73
CA GLU A 46 -5.02 2.80 10.92
C GLU A 46 -5.47 4.22 10.55
N THR A 47 -4.86 4.80 9.51
CA THR A 47 -5.22 6.12 8.98
C THR A 47 -6.09 5.97 7.72
N PRO A 48 -7.25 6.64 7.63
CA PRO A 48 -8.08 6.65 6.42
C PRO A 48 -7.26 7.05 5.18
N LEU A 49 -7.55 6.42 4.05
CA LEU A 49 -6.71 6.47 2.86
C LEU A 49 -7.54 6.55 1.57
N VAL A 50 -7.14 7.44 0.66
CA VAL A 50 -7.55 7.46 -0.74
C VAL A 50 -6.32 7.20 -1.60
N SER A 51 -6.37 6.13 -2.40
CA SER A 51 -5.29 5.78 -3.33
C SER A 51 -5.58 6.38 -4.69
N PHE A 52 -4.55 6.92 -5.34
CA PHE A 52 -4.67 7.39 -6.72
C PHE A 52 -3.43 7.07 -7.53
N TYR A 53 -3.59 6.85 -8.83
CA TYR A 53 -2.44 6.58 -9.68
C TYR A 53 -2.69 6.98 -11.13
N ARG A 54 -1.64 7.48 -11.79
CA ARG A 54 -1.60 7.66 -13.24
C ARG A 54 -0.47 6.84 -13.81
N ILE A 55 -0.82 5.73 -14.45
CA ILE A 55 0.13 4.79 -15.05
C ILE A 55 0.42 5.28 -16.48
N SER A 56 1.67 5.12 -16.94
CA SER A 56 2.00 5.35 -18.35
C SER A 56 1.02 4.60 -19.26
N PRO A 57 0.43 5.24 -20.29
CA PRO A 57 -0.57 4.61 -21.15
C PRO A 57 -0.11 3.30 -21.78
N LEU A 58 1.18 3.18 -22.13
CA LEU A 58 1.77 1.95 -22.65
C LEU A 58 1.79 0.85 -21.59
N THR A 59 2.31 1.14 -20.40
CA THR A 59 2.33 0.20 -19.28
C THR A 59 0.93 -0.23 -18.88
N TYR A 60 -0.04 0.69 -18.89
CA TYR A 60 -1.44 0.39 -18.62
C TYR A 60 -2.05 -0.51 -19.69
N PHE A 61 -1.82 -0.23 -20.98
CA PHE A 61 -2.38 -0.99 -22.08
C PHE A 61 -1.88 -2.44 -22.10
N PHE A 62 -0.58 -2.66 -21.90
CA PHE A 62 -0.01 -4.01 -21.84
C PHE A 62 -0.27 -4.71 -20.50
N GLY A 63 -0.11 -3.99 -19.39
CA GLY A 63 -0.29 -4.54 -18.05
C GLY A 63 -1.74 -4.93 -17.76
N HIS A 64 -2.71 -4.09 -18.14
CA HIS A 64 -4.13 -4.38 -17.89
C HIS A 64 -4.66 -5.57 -18.70
N ARG A 65 -4.08 -5.84 -19.87
CA ARG A 65 -4.48 -6.98 -20.72
C ARG A 65 -3.91 -8.31 -20.24
N LEU A 66 -2.80 -8.29 -19.51
CA LEU A 66 -2.12 -9.47 -18.99
C LEU A 66 -2.48 -9.76 -17.52
N ALA A 67 -2.95 -8.75 -16.78
CA ALA A 67 -3.24 -8.86 -15.37
C ALA A 67 -4.77 -8.91 -15.10
N THR A 68 -5.27 -10.03 -14.58
CA THR A 68 -6.65 -10.19 -14.08
C THR A 68 -6.84 -9.53 -12.71
N ILE A 69 -6.26 -8.35 -12.51
CA ILE A 69 -6.21 -7.70 -11.20
C ILE A 69 -7.40 -6.76 -11.09
N LYS A 70 -8.33 -7.07 -10.17
CA LYS A 70 -9.54 -6.26 -9.91
C LYS A 70 -9.27 -5.01 -9.07
N ASN A 71 -8.22 -5.05 -8.24
CA ASN A 71 -7.84 -3.99 -7.29
C ASN A 71 -6.35 -3.68 -7.45
N PHE A 72 -5.97 -2.42 -7.57
CA PHE A 72 -4.56 -2.03 -7.77
C PHE A 72 -3.82 -1.79 -6.46
N SER A 73 -4.49 -1.28 -5.43
CA SER A 73 -3.87 -1.05 -4.13
C SER A 73 -3.68 -2.38 -3.41
N ILE A 74 -2.48 -2.60 -2.86
CA ILE A 74 -2.17 -3.76 -2.02
C ILE A 74 -3.17 -3.92 -0.87
N VAL A 75 -3.70 -2.80 -0.35
CA VAL A 75 -4.71 -2.79 0.71
C VAL A 75 -6.01 -3.49 0.27
N ASN A 76 -6.53 -3.15 -0.90
CA ASN A 76 -7.73 -3.78 -1.46
C ASN A 76 -7.48 -5.21 -1.96
N ILE A 77 -6.25 -5.50 -2.41
CA ILE A 77 -5.85 -6.87 -2.75
C ILE A 77 -5.87 -7.75 -1.50
N LEU A 78 -5.27 -7.31 -0.39
CA LEU A 78 -5.24 -8.04 0.87
C LEU A 78 -6.62 -8.17 1.52
N ALA A 79 -7.48 -7.16 1.35
CA ALA A 79 -8.86 -7.21 1.82
C ALA A 79 -9.73 -8.20 1.01
N GLY A 80 -9.37 -8.44 -0.25
CA GLY A 80 -10.18 -9.21 -1.20
C GLY A 80 -11.38 -8.43 -1.76
N GLU A 81 -11.56 -7.18 -1.34
CA GLU A 81 -12.65 -6.28 -1.75
C GLU A 81 -12.16 -4.82 -1.77
N ARG A 82 -12.95 -3.92 -2.36
CA ARG A 82 -12.60 -2.50 -2.45
C ARG A 82 -12.99 -1.78 -1.15
N ILE A 83 -12.08 -1.77 -0.18
CA ILE A 83 -12.25 -1.10 1.12
C ILE A 83 -11.76 0.35 1.12
N ILE A 84 -10.84 0.71 0.22
CA ILE A 84 -10.41 2.09 0.00
C ILE A 84 -10.76 2.56 -1.42
N PRO A 85 -11.00 3.86 -1.63
CA PRO A 85 -11.13 4.41 -2.97
C PRO A 85 -9.81 4.29 -3.75
N GLU A 86 -9.92 3.86 -5.01
CA GLU A 86 -8.84 3.82 -6.00
C GLU A 86 -9.23 4.69 -7.20
N LEU A 87 -8.56 5.84 -7.35
CA LEU A 87 -8.77 6.77 -8.45
C LEU A 87 -7.66 6.59 -9.48
N ILE A 88 -7.98 5.89 -10.57
CA ILE A 88 -6.99 5.43 -11.54
C ILE A 88 -7.24 6.03 -12.91
N GLN A 89 -6.18 6.49 -13.56
CA GLN A 89 -6.22 7.06 -14.91
C GLN A 89 -7.27 8.17 -15.05
N ARG A 90 -8.43 7.88 -15.67
CA ARG A 90 -9.50 8.87 -15.90
C ARG A 90 -10.24 9.24 -14.63
N ASP A 91 -10.23 8.37 -13.63
CA ASP A 91 -10.90 8.64 -12.36
C ASP A 91 -10.05 9.51 -11.43
N PHE A 92 -8.75 9.66 -11.72
CA PHE A 92 -7.86 10.57 -11.01
C PHE A 92 -8.07 12.01 -11.48
N THR A 93 -9.16 12.62 -11.01
CA THR A 93 -9.54 14.02 -11.25
C THR A 93 -9.65 14.77 -9.93
N PRO A 94 -9.44 16.11 -9.91
CA PRO A 94 -9.63 16.92 -8.71
C PRO A 94 -11.01 16.76 -8.07
N GLN A 95 -12.05 16.67 -8.90
CA GLN A 95 -13.45 16.51 -8.47
C GLN A 95 -13.65 15.17 -7.76
N ASN A 96 -13.20 14.07 -8.36
CA ASN A 96 -13.35 12.75 -7.76
C ASN A 96 -12.54 12.63 -6.45
N ILE A 97 -11.33 13.20 -6.40
CA ILE A 97 -10.54 13.24 -5.17
C ILE A 97 -11.32 13.95 -4.06
N PHE A 98 -11.86 15.14 -4.36
CA PHE A 98 -12.63 15.92 -3.40
C PHE A 98 -13.88 15.17 -2.92
N GLU A 99 -14.62 14.53 -3.83
CA GLU A 99 -15.81 13.76 -3.49
C GLU A 99 -15.50 12.57 -2.58
N GLU A 100 -14.44 11.80 -2.87
CA GLU A 100 -14.05 10.67 -2.03
C GLU A 100 -13.56 11.11 -0.65
N ILE A 101 -12.77 12.19 -0.58
CA ILE A 101 -12.37 12.79 0.70
C ILE A 101 -13.61 13.21 1.49
N LYS A 102 -14.53 13.95 0.85
CA LYS A 102 -15.74 14.43 1.51
C LYS A 102 -16.58 13.28 2.06
N LYS A 103 -16.80 12.21 1.29
CA LYS A 103 -17.52 11.01 1.76
C LYS A 103 -16.88 10.43 3.02
N ILE A 104 -15.55 10.32 3.02
CA ILE A 104 -14.81 9.80 4.18
C ILE A 104 -14.94 10.76 5.38
N PHE A 105 -14.89 12.08 5.20
CA PHE A 105 -15.05 13.05 6.29
C PHE A 105 -16.50 13.17 6.81
N ASP A 106 -17.50 12.97 5.95
CA ASP A 106 -18.92 13.11 6.31
C ASP A 106 -19.50 11.80 6.90
N SER A 107 -18.82 10.65 6.74
CA SER A 107 -19.32 9.34 7.18
C SER A 107 -18.39 8.65 8.20
N GLU A 108 -18.80 8.66 9.46
CA GLU A 108 -18.14 7.88 10.53
C GLU A 108 -18.25 6.38 10.28
N GLU A 109 -19.35 5.91 9.70
CA GLU A 109 -19.54 4.50 9.33
C GLU A 109 -18.50 4.05 8.30
N GLN A 110 -18.26 4.87 7.26
CA GLN A 110 -17.26 4.56 6.25
C GLN A 110 -15.85 4.52 6.85
N ARG A 111 -15.49 5.50 7.67
CA ARG A 111 -14.18 5.53 8.37
C ARG A 111 -13.99 4.31 9.26
N SER A 112 -14.94 4.05 10.15
CA SER A 112 -14.85 2.93 11.09
C SER A 112 -14.81 1.58 10.37
N GLY A 113 -15.54 1.43 9.26
CA GLY A 113 -15.46 0.28 8.36
C GLY A 113 -14.06 0.09 7.76
N MET A 114 -13.46 1.16 7.23
CA MET A 114 -12.08 1.13 6.72
C MET A 114 -11.09 0.70 7.80
N ILE A 115 -11.14 1.32 8.98
CA ILE A 115 -10.24 1.00 10.10
C ILE A 115 -10.41 -0.45 10.57
N THR A 116 -11.64 -0.96 10.59
CA THR A 116 -11.91 -2.35 10.93
C THR A 116 -11.23 -3.31 9.96
N GLN A 117 -11.31 -3.04 8.65
CA GLN A 117 -10.65 -3.84 7.64
C GLN A 117 -9.12 -3.70 7.69
N PHE A 118 -8.61 -2.51 8.00
CA PHE A 118 -7.17 -2.29 8.20
C PHE A 118 -6.62 -3.12 9.36
N ARG A 119 -7.34 -3.19 10.48
CA ARG A 119 -6.99 -4.06 11.62
C ARG A 119 -7.00 -5.53 11.24
N ARG A 120 -7.94 -5.95 10.38
CA ARG A 120 -7.97 -7.32 9.84
C ARG A 120 -6.74 -7.60 8.98
N ILE A 121 -6.36 -6.67 8.10
CA ILE A 121 -5.14 -6.78 7.27
C ILE A 121 -3.89 -6.85 8.16
N LYS A 122 -3.80 -6.02 9.19
CA LYS A 122 -2.70 -6.04 10.15
C LYS A 122 -2.56 -7.41 10.84
N LYS A 123 -3.68 -8.01 11.25
CA LYS A 123 -3.69 -9.38 11.80
C LYS A 123 -3.30 -10.43 10.77
N LEU A 124 -3.74 -10.29 9.51
CA LEU A 124 -3.40 -11.21 8.42
C LEU A 124 -1.88 -11.24 8.16
N LEU A 125 -1.23 -10.07 8.16
CA LEU A 125 0.21 -9.96 7.93
C LEU A 125 1.06 -10.48 9.11
N GLY A 126 0.45 -10.60 10.30
CA GLY A 126 1.08 -11.17 11.48
C GLY A 126 2.14 -10.25 12.10
N ASP A 127 3.03 -10.85 12.87
CA ASP A 127 4.02 -10.13 13.66
C ASP A 127 5.26 -9.73 12.84
N LYS A 128 6.09 -8.85 13.42
CA LYS A 128 7.34 -8.32 12.84
C LYS A 128 8.47 -9.37 12.75
N THR A 129 8.16 -10.62 12.41
CA THR A 129 9.13 -11.71 12.29
C THR A 129 9.41 -12.12 10.84
N ALA A 130 8.89 -11.39 9.85
CA ALA A 130 9.06 -11.74 8.44
C ALA A 130 10.53 -12.00 8.04
N PRO A 131 11.52 -11.17 8.44
CA PRO A 131 12.94 -11.47 8.16
C PRO A 131 13.43 -12.76 8.82
N GLN A 132 13.02 -13.03 10.06
CA GLN A 132 13.38 -14.25 10.80
C GLN A 132 12.77 -15.49 10.16
N ASN A 133 11.50 -15.42 9.75
CA ASN A 133 10.83 -16.50 9.04
C ASN A 133 11.53 -16.79 7.71
N ALA A 134 11.87 -15.75 6.94
CA ALA A 134 12.62 -15.91 5.70
C ALA A 134 14.00 -16.56 5.93
N ALA A 135 14.74 -16.12 6.94
CA ALA A 135 16.03 -16.71 7.30
C ALA A 135 15.91 -18.19 7.71
N GLN A 136 14.87 -18.54 8.49
CA GLN A 136 14.61 -19.92 8.89
C GLN A 136 14.29 -20.82 7.69
N GLU A 137 13.44 -20.37 6.76
CA GLU A 137 13.11 -21.14 5.55
C GLU A 137 14.32 -21.32 4.63
N LEU A 138 15.14 -20.27 4.44
CA LEU A 138 16.40 -20.40 3.71
C LEU A 138 17.35 -21.42 4.35
N GLY A 139 17.46 -21.41 5.68
CA GLY A 139 18.26 -22.39 6.42
C GLY A 139 17.81 -23.83 6.19
N LYS A 140 16.49 -24.08 6.16
CA LYS A 140 15.91 -25.40 5.87
C LYS A 140 16.27 -25.86 4.45
N LEU A 141 16.15 -24.99 3.46
CA LEU A 141 16.47 -25.30 2.06
C LEU A 141 17.96 -25.63 1.86
N ILE A 142 18.85 -24.89 2.51
CA ILE A 142 20.29 -25.15 2.44
C ILE A 142 20.62 -26.52 3.04
N LYS A 143 20.06 -26.85 4.21
CA LYS A 143 20.30 -28.14 4.87
C LYS A 143 19.79 -29.32 4.03
N GLN A 144 18.59 -29.22 3.48
CA GLN A 144 18.03 -30.24 2.59
C GLN A 144 18.92 -30.50 1.36
N LYS A 145 19.49 -29.43 0.77
CA LYS A 145 20.39 -29.56 -0.38
C LYS A 145 21.71 -30.25 -0.01
N GLN A 146 22.27 -29.94 1.16
CA GLN A 146 23.47 -30.59 1.68
C GLN A 146 23.24 -32.08 1.97
N ASP A 147 22.13 -32.41 2.63
CA ASP A 147 21.75 -33.80 2.94
C ASP A 147 21.51 -34.61 1.65
N THR A 148 20.90 -33.99 0.63
CA THR A 148 20.67 -34.62 -0.68
C THR A 148 22.00 -34.87 -1.43
N ALA A 149 22.90 -33.88 -1.43
CA ALA A 149 24.21 -34.02 -2.06
C ALA A 149 25.07 -35.10 -1.37
N LYS A 150 25.02 -35.17 -0.04
CA LYS A 150 25.72 -36.20 0.74
C LYS A 150 25.22 -37.61 0.44
N ARG A 151 23.89 -37.80 0.37
CA ARG A 151 23.28 -39.09 -0.01
C ARG A 151 23.66 -39.54 -1.43
N GLN A 152 23.78 -38.60 -2.38
CA GLN A 152 24.20 -38.92 -3.76
C GLN A 152 25.67 -39.30 -3.88
N LEU A 153 26.53 -38.78 -2.98
CA LEU A 153 27.93 -39.16 -2.87
C LEU A 153 28.10 -40.52 -2.20
N GLU A 154 27.27 -40.86 -1.22
CA GLU A 154 27.29 -42.15 -0.51
C GLU A 154 26.64 -43.30 -1.32
N SER A 155 25.86 -42.99 -2.35
CA SER A 155 25.24 -43.98 -3.26
C SER A 155 26.06 -44.29 -4.52
N LYS A 156 27.28 -43.73 -4.65
CA LYS A 156 28.24 -44.03 -5.72
C LYS A 156 29.42 -44.82 -5.16
#